data_AF-A0A3D9RM92-F1
#
_entry.id   AF-A0A3D9RM92-F1
#
_cell.length_a   1.000
_cell.length_b   1.000
_cell.length_c   1.000
_cell.angle_alpha   90.00
_cell.angle_beta   90.00
_cell.angle_gamma   90.00
#
_symmetry.space_group_name_H-M   'P 1'
#
loop_
_entity.id
_entity.type
_entity.pdbx_description
1 polymer ?
#
loop_
_entity_poly.entity_id
_entity_poly.type
_entity_poly.pdbx_seq_one_letter_code
_entity_poly.pdbx_strand_id
1 'polypeptide(L)'
;MSPILPIHLNIKKPKSYKYPDRISSVGDELRTARLDRNLTQLEVAQQIGVNRNFVYECELNHRTNSIFALHKIYLFLDYIPKTLNIDEATLRGKLYTTRIKNGFSLYDIAKKTGLDKSTIGRFEKGKLIKKESLKKIEDYLK
;
A
#
# COMPACT_ATOMS: atom_id res chain seq x y z
N MET A 1 42.99 -13.24 -44.14
CA MET A 1 41.61 -13.11 -43.65
C MET A 1 41.68 -12.85 -42.16
N SER A 2 41.22 -11.69 -41.69
CA SER A 2 41.24 -11.37 -40.26
C SER A 2 40.08 -12.08 -39.55
N PRO A 3 40.30 -12.71 -38.39
CA PRO A 3 39.24 -13.38 -37.66
C PRO A 3 38.27 -12.34 -37.09
N ILE A 4 36.98 -12.49 -37.40
CA ILE A 4 35.90 -11.69 -36.82
C ILE A 4 35.72 -12.20 -35.39
N LEU A 5 36.17 -11.42 -34.41
CA LEU A 5 35.90 -11.71 -33.00
C LEU A 5 34.40 -11.57 -32.73
N PRO A 6 33.76 -12.53 -32.03
CA PRO A 6 32.35 -12.42 -31.67
C PRO A 6 32.16 -11.24 -30.71
N ILE A 7 31.42 -10.22 -31.15
CA ILE A 7 31.05 -9.07 -30.34
C ILE A 7 29.96 -9.52 -29.36
N HIS A 8 30.30 -9.62 -28.09
CA HIS A 8 29.31 -9.84 -27.03
C HIS A 8 28.71 -8.49 -26.60
N LEU A 9 27.50 -8.20 -27.07
CA LEU A 9 26.73 -7.03 -26.63
C LEU A 9 26.12 -7.30 -25.25
N ASN A 10 26.69 -6.69 -24.21
CA ASN A 10 26.12 -6.74 -22.86
C ASN A 10 25.25 -5.50 -22.60
N ILE A 11 24.01 -5.52 -23.07
CA ILE A 11 23.03 -4.44 -22.88
C ILE A 11 21.92 -4.92 -21.95
N LYS A 12 21.56 -4.10 -20.96
CA LYS A 12 20.38 -4.35 -20.13
C LYS A 12 19.13 -4.25 -21.01
N LYS A 13 18.29 -5.30 -21.01
CA LYS A 13 17.03 -5.31 -21.75
C LYS A 13 16.19 -4.08 -21.35
N PRO A 14 15.62 -3.34 -22.32
CA PRO A 14 14.77 -2.20 -22.00
C PRO A 14 13.59 -2.66 -21.14
N LYS A 15 13.15 -1.77 -20.24
CA LYS A 15 11.96 -2.02 -19.43
C LYS A 15 10.75 -2.25 -20.36
N SER A 16 9.87 -3.15 -19.97
CA SER A 16 8.65 -3.41 -20.74
C SER A 16 7.80 -2.14 -20.84
N TYR A 17 7.11 -1.94 -21.97
CA TYR A 17 6.06 -0.91 -22.11
C TYR A 17 4.96 -1.02 -21.03
N LYS A 18 4.86 -2.17 -20.36
CA LYS A 18 3.95 -2.36 -19.23
C LYS A 18 4.37 -1.60 -17.96
N TYR A 19 5.57 -1.02 -17.88
CA TYR A 19 5.93 -0.18 -16.74
C TYR A 19 5.18 1.16 -16.80
N PRO A 20 4.73 1.69 -15.65
CA PRO A 20 4.19 3.04 -15.62
C PRO A 20 5.30 4.06 -15.89
N ASP A 21 5.02 5.07 -16.71
CA ASP A 21 5.97 6.15 -17.02
C ASP A 21 6.27 7.01 -15.78
N ARG A 22 5.26 7.17 -14.90
CA ARG A 22 5.36 7.88 -13.63
C ARG A 22 4.59 7.13 -12.56
N ILE A 23 5.15 7.07 -11.36
CA ILE A 23 4.52 6.47 -10.19
C ILE A 23 3.74 7.57 -9.45
N SER A 24 2.42 7.55 -9.60
CA SER A 24 1.53 8.57 -9.02
C SER A 24 0.53 8.00 -8.04
N SER A 25 0.20 6.71 -8.17
CA SER A 25 -0.78 6.03 -7.38
C SER A 25 -0.21 4.77 -6.73
N VAL A 26 -0.90 4.29 -5.70
CA VAL A 26 -0.64 3.02 -5.04
C VAL A 26 -0.65 1.85 -6.04
N GLY A 27 -1.55 1.91 -7.04
CA GLY A 27 -1.61 0.93 -8.11
C GLY A 27 -0.35 0.89 -8.99
N ASP A 28 0.26 2.06 -9.23
CA ASP A 28 1.48 2.18 -10.02
C ASP A 28 2.66 1.58 -9.25
N GLU A 29 2.74 1.80 -7.93
CA GLU A 29 3.74 1.16 -7.06
C GLU A 29 3.59 -0.36 -7.04
N LEU A 30 2.36 -0.86 -6.88
CA LEU A 30 2.06 -2.29 -6.92
C LEU A 30 2.50 -2.91 -8.25
N ARG A 31 2.15 -2.26 -9.36
CA ARG A 31 2.51 -2.70 -10.71
C ARG A 31 4.02 -2.70 -10.91
N THR A 32 4.71 -1.66 -10.45
CA THR A 32 6.17 -1.56 -10.55
C THR A 32 6.84 -2.69 -9.77
N ALA A 33 6.46 -2.88 -8.50
CA ALA A 33 7.00 -3.95 -7.67
C ALA A 33 6.71 -5.35 -8.23
N ARG A 34 5.52 -5.57 -8.82
CA ARG A 34 5.19 -6.83 -9.48
C ARG A 34 6.10 -7.08 -10.68
N LEU A 35 6.29 -6.08 -11.54
CA LEU A 35 7.13 -6.21 -12.73
C LEU A 35 8.60 -6.37 -12.38
N ASP A 36 9.10 -5.68 -11.35
CA ASP A 36 10.47 -5.81 -10.86
C ASP A 36 10.76 -7.22 -10.32
N ARG A 37 9.74 -7.89 -9.77
CA ARG A 37 9.81 -9.28 -9.31
C ARG A 37 9.46 -10.30 -10.42
N ASN A 38 9.18 -9.85 -11.65
CA ASN A 38 8.75 -10.68 -12.79
C ASN A 38 7.52 -11.57 -12.52
N LEU A 39 6.60 -11.11 -11.67
CA LEU A 39 5.41 -11.89 -11.30
C LEU A 39 4.20 -11.57 -12.20
N THR A 40 3.35 -12.57 -12.41
CA THR A 40 2.04 -12.42 -13.01
C THR A 40 1.03 -11.87 -11.99
N GLN A 41 -0.06 -11.26 -12.47
CA GLN A 41 -1.13 -10.79 -11.58
C GLN A 41 -1.78 -11.93 -10.79
N LEU A 42 -1.81 -13.15 -11.36
CA LEU A 42 -2.36 -14.32 -10.70
C LEU A 42 -1.47 -14.79 -9.54
N GLU A 43 -0.16 -14.86 -9.75
CA GLU A 43 0.79 -15.22 -8.68
C GLU A 43 0.77 -14.22 -7.54
N VAL A 44 0.74 -12.92 -7.83
CA VAL A 44 0.59 -11.89 -6.80
C VAL A 44 -0.71 -12.12 -6.04
N ALA A 45 -1.83 -12.33 -6.74
CA ALA A 45 -3.12 -12.54 -6.10
C ALA A 45 -3.13 -13.77 -5.18
N GLN A 46 -2.48 -14.87 -5.60
CA GLN A 46 -2.31 -16.08 -4.80
C GLN A 46 -1.46 -15.81 -3.55
N GLN A 47 -0.36 -15.05 -3.66
CA GLN A 47 0.51 -14.70 -2.52
C GLN A 47 -0.23 -13.95 -1.42
N ILE A 48 -1.11 -12.99 -1.79
CA ILE A 48 -1.88 -12.20 -0.80
C ILE A 48 -3.26 -12.77 -0.50
N GLY A 49 -3.63 -13.91 -1.11
CA GLY A 49 -4.92 -14.57 -0.92
C GLY A 49 -6.12 -13.74 -1.39
N VAL A 50 -6.05 -13.16 -2.59
CA VAL A 50 -7.13 -12.40 -3.24
C VAL A 50 -7.41 -12.92 -4.65
N ASN A 51 -8.49 -12.45 -5.27
CA ASN A 51 -8.78 -12.75 -6.67
C ASN A 51 -7.82 -11.99 -7.61
N ARG A 52 -7.41 -12.59 -8.73
CA ARG A 52 -6.67 -11.89 -9.80
C ARG A 52 -7.28 -10.53 -10.17
N ASN A 53 -8.60 -10.46 -10.28
CA ASN A 53 -9.30 -9.21 -10.65
C ASN A 53 -9.05 -8.09 -9.64
N PHE A 54 -8.85 -8.42 -8.36
CA PHE A 54 -8.48 -7.43 -7.34
C PHE A 54 -7.16 -6.75 -7.70
N VAL A 55 -6.13 -7.52 -8.07
CA VAL A 55 -4.81 -6.98 -8.45
C VAL A 55 -4.93 -6.14 -9.71
N TYR A 56 -5.68 -6.63 -10.70
CA TYR A 56 -5.94 -5.90 -11.95
C TYR A 56 -6.61 -4.53 -11.71
N GLU A 57 -7.67 -4.48 -10.91
CA GLU A 57 -8.39 -3.24 -10.58
C GLU A 57 -7.52 -2.25 -9.79
N CYS A 58 -6.66 -2.77 -8.89
CA CYS A 58 -5.70 -1.95 -8.16
C CYS A 58 -4.68 -1.32 -9.10
N GLU A 59 -4.10 -2.09 -10.03
CA GLU A 59 -3.11 -1.59 -11.00
C GLU A 59 -3.70 -0.59 -12.00
N LEU A 60 -5.01 -0.68 -12.28
CA LEU A 60 -5.72 0.30 -13.11
C LEU A 60 -6.20 1.53 -12.34
N ASN A 61 -5.97 1.60 -11.03
CA ASN A 61 -6.50 2.65 -10.17
C ASN A 61 -8.05 2.76 -10.21
N HIS A 62 -8.74 1.69 -10.61
CA HIS A 62 -10.21 1.64 -10.64
C HIS A 62 -10.82 1.37 -9.26
N ARG A 63 -10.03 0.82 -8.33
CA ARG A 63 -10.47 0.48 -6.98
C ARG A 63 -10.17 1.60 -5.99
N THR A 64 -11.08 1.83 -5.06
CA THR A 64 -10.84 2.75 -3.94
C THR A 64 -9.81 2.18 -2.96
N ASN A 65 -8.98 3.07 -2.40
CA ASN A 65 -7.96 2.74 -1.39
C ASN A 65 -8.60 2.43 -0.02
N SER A 66 -9.35 1.34 0.03
CA SER A 66 -9.88 0.79 1.29
C SER A 66 -8.75 0.24 2.16
N ILE A 67 -8.93 0.21 3.49
CA ILE A 67 -7.94 -0.38 4.40
C ILE A 67 -7.64 -1.84 4.06
N PHE A 68 -8.66 -2.60 3.65
CA PHE A 68 -8.46 -3.97 3.19
C PHE A 68 -7.50 -4.01 2.00
N ALA A 69 -7.71 -3.14 1.00
CA ALA A 69 -6.85 -3.11 -0.16
C ALA A 69 -5.43 -2.68 0.18
N LEU A 70 -5.28 -1.62 0.99
CA LEU A 70 -3.99 -1.14 1.44
C LEU A 70 -3.24 -2.18 2.27
N HIS A 71 -3.93 -2.93 3.12
CA HIS A 71 -3.33 -4.01 3.90
C HIS A 71 -2.81 -5.14 2.99
N LYS A 72 -3.60 -5.55 1.99
CA LYS A 72 -3.17 -6.56 1.03
C LYS A 72 -1.97 -6.09 0.19
N ILE A 73 -1.96 -4.83 -0.20
CA ILE A 73 -0.84 -4.23 -0.92
C ILE A 73 0.40 -4.13 -0.01
N TYR A 74 0.22 -3.77 1.26
CA TYR A 74 1.28 -3.77 2.27
C TYR A 74 1.90 -5.17 2.45
N LEU A 75 1.07 -6.23 2.53
CA LEU A 75 1.57 -7.61 2.63
C LEU A 75 2.41 -8.03 1.41
N PHE A 76 2.11 -7.50 0.22
CA PHE A 76 2.89 -7.78 -0.97
C PHE A 76 4.18 -6.93 -1.04
N LEU A 77 4.07 -5.63 -0.79
CA LEU A 77 5.17 -4.68 -0.92
C LEU A 77 6.18 -4.79 0.23
N ASP A 78 5.73 -5.21 1.42
CA ASP A 78 6.45 -5.16 2.71
C ASP A 78 6.76 -3.74 3.20
N TYR A 79 6.09 -2.74 2.62
CA TYR A 79 6.15 -1.34 3.05
C TYR A 79 4.83 -0.63 2.72
N ILE A 80 4.60 0.51 3.37
CA ILE A 80 3.41 1.33 3.12
C ILE A 80 3.64 2.16 1.85
N PRO A 81 2.72 2.13 0.87
CA PRO A 81 2.87 2.87 -0.38
C PRO A 81 3.19 4.35 -0.15
N LYS A 82 4.27 4.83 -0.78
CA LYS A 82 4.77 6.21 -0.58
C LYS A 82 3.82 7.25 -1.13
N THR A 83 3.08 6.90 -2.18
CA THR A 83 2.04 7.70 -2.83
C THR A 83 0.91 8.14 -1.90
N LEU A 84 0.72 7.50 -0.73
CA LEU A 84 -0.30 7.92 0.24
C LEU A 84 0.08 9.19 1.02
N ASN A 85 1.35 9.62 1.00
CA ASN A 85 1.85 10.82 1.70
C ASN A 85 1.41 10.89 3.18
N ILE A 86 1.56 9.78 3.90
CA ILE A 86 1.18 9.69 5.32
C ILE A 86 2.33 10.19 6.18
N ASP A 87 2.05 11.18 7.03
CA ASP A 87 3.02 11.67 8.01
C ASP A 87 3.00 10.82 9.29
N GLU A 88 3.94 9.87 9.39
CA GLU A 88 4.12 9.00 10.56
C GLU A 88 4.58 9.75 11.82
N ALA A 89 5.03 11.02 11.73
CA ALA A 89 5.34 11.81 12.91
C ALA A 89 4.07 12.19 13.67
N THR A 90 2.95 12.36 12.95
CA THR A 90 1.66 12.70 13.54
C THR A 90 0.96 11.49 14.15
N LEU A 91 0.26 11.68 15.28
CA LEU A 91 -0.57 10.64 15.90
C LEU A 91 -1.58 10.05 14.91
N ARG A 92 -2.13 10.90 14.03
CA ARG A 92 -3.04 10.50 12.96
C ARG A 92 -2.38 9.54 11.97
N GLY A 93 -1.19 9.87 11.48
CA GLY A 93 -0.45 8.99 10.57
C GLY A 93 -0.04 7.69 11.23
N LYS A 94 0.40 7.72 12.50
CA LYS A 94 0.69 6.49 13.28
C LYS A 94 -0.54 5.58 13.40
N LEU A 95 -1.72 6.16 13.68
CA LEU A 95 -2.95 5.38 13.73
C LEU A 95 -3.26 4.75 12.37
N TYR A 96 -3.21 5.54 11.30
CA TYR A 96 -3.55 5.08 9.95
C TYR A 96 -2.57 4.02 9.42
N THR A 97 -1.27 4.18 9.66
CA THR A 97 -0.26 3.18 9.32
C THR A 97 -0.43 1.89 10.12
N THR A 98 -0.71 1.99 11.42
CA THR A 98 -1.02 0.83 12.27
C THR A 98 -2.24 0.06 11.76
N ARG A 99 -3.25 0.77 11.23
CA ARG A 99 -4.41 0.13 10.59
C ARG A 99 -4.07 -0.61 9.34
N ILE A 100 -3.26 -0.01 8.45
CA ILE A 100 -2.83 -0.65 7.21
C ILE A 100 -2.01 -1.89 7.51
N LYS A 101 -1.03 -1.79 8.42
CA LYS A 101 -0.16 -2.91 8.81
C LYS A 101 -0.95 -4.10 9.32
N ASN A 102 -1.96 -3.85 10.16
CA ASN A 102 -2.75 -4.92 10.79
C ASN A 102 -4.08 -5.26 10.07
N GLY A 103 -4.46 -4.51 9.04
CA GLY A 103 -5.75 -4.68 8.36
C GLY A 103 -6.97 -4.27 9.20
N PHE A 104 -6.80 -3.44 10.24
CA PHE A 104 -7.89 -3.10 11.17
C PHE A 104 -8.89 -2.11 10.59
N SER A 105 -10.18 -2.49 10.61
CA SER A 105 -11.28 -1.59 10.31
C SER A 105 -11.43 -0.52 11.41
N LEU A 106 -12.23 0.52 11.13
CA LEU A 106 -12.56 1.52 12.14
C LEU A 106 -13.29 0.90 13.35
N TYR A 107 -14.05 -0.17 13.09
CA TYR A 107 -14.76 -0.91 14.12
C TYR A 107 -13.81 -1.65 15.06
N ASP A 108 -12.74 -2.24 14.51
CA ASP A 108 -11.77 -3.00 15.32
C ASP A 108 -11.01 -2.08 16.29
N ILE A 109 -10.62 -0.88 15.83
CA ILE A 109 -9.98 0.10 16.73
C ILE A 109 -10.98 0.67 17.71
N ALA A 110 -12.20 0.96 17.28
CA ALA A 110 -13.27 1.43 18.18
C ALA A 110 -13.45 0.45 19.36
N LYS A 111 -13.50 -0.85 19.06
CA LYS A 111 -13.61 -1.90 20.08
C LYS A 111 -12.38 -1.95 21.00
N LYS A 112 -11.17 -1.82 20.47
CA LYS A 112 -9.93 -1.85 21.26
C LYS A 112 -9.72 -0.62 22.15
N THR A 113 -10.13 0.55 21.67
CA THR A 113 -9.95 1.85 22.38
C THR A 113 -11.15 2.23 23.24
N GLY A 114 -12.29 1.54 23.09
CA GLY A 114 -13.55 1.91 23.73
C GLY A 114 -14.08 3.27 23.25
N LEU A 115 -13.77 3.66 22.00
CA LEU A 115 -14.25 4.89 21.37
C LEU A 115 -15.29 4.56 20.30
N ASP A 116 -16.15 5.53 19.97
CA ASP A 116 -17.08 5.38 18.87
C ASP A 116 -16.37 5.42 17.50
N LYS A 117 -16.82 4.58 16.56
CA LYS A 117 -16.27 4.47 15.20
C LYS A 117 -16.25 5.81 14.46
N SER A 118 -17.26 6.66 14.69
CA SER A 118 -17.37 7.95 14.03
C SER A 118 -16.35 8.95 14.57
N THR A 119 -15.99 8.82 15.86
CA THR A 119 -14.94 9.65 16.48
C THR A 119 -13.59 9.36 15.85
N ILE A 120 -13.24 8.08 15.68
CA ILE A 120 -11.98 7.68 15.03
C ILE A 120 -11.97 8.10 13.56
N GLY A 121 -13.07 7.87 12.82
CA GLY A 121 -13.19 8.30 11.43
C GLY A 121 -13.13 9.82 11.24
N ARG A 122 -13.60 10.60 12.22
CA ARG A 122 -13.46 12.07 12.24
C ARG A 122 -12.00 12.47 12.47
N PHE A 123 -11.32 11.83 13.41
CA PHE A 123 -9.91 12.07 13.70
C PHE A 123 -9.02 11.78 12.48
N GLU A 124 -9.25 10.67 11.80
CA GLU A 124 -8.54 10.33 10.56
C GLU A 124 -8.84 11.26 9.39
N LYS A 125 -9.94 11.99 9.42
CA LYS A 125 -10.25 13.07 8.46
C LYS A 125 -9.64 14.42 8.87
N GLY A 126 -8.87 14.45 9.96
CA GLY A 126 -8.25 15.68 10.49
C GLY A 126 -9.21 16.58 11.25
N LYS A 127 -10.40 16.08 11.64
CA LYS A 127 -11.35 16.86 12.45
C LYS A 127 -10.93 16.86 13.92
N LEU A 128 -11.19 17.97 14.59
CA LEU A 128 -10.95 18.12 16.03
C LEU A 128 -11.79 17.12 16.82
N ILE A 129 -11.14 16.46 17.77
CA ILE A 129 -11.76 15.52 18.72
C ILE A 129 -11.44 15.95 20.15
N LYS A 130 -12.20 15.41 21.11
CA LYS A 130 -11.99 15.70 22.54
C LYS A 130 -10.61 15.23 22.99
N LYS A 131 -10.00 15.98 23.93
CA LYS A 131 -8.68 15.65 24.51
C LYS A 131 -8.64 14.25 25.15
N GLU A 132 -9.74 13.83 25.77
CA GLU A 132 -9.88 12.49 26.35
C GLU A 132 -9.77 11.38 25.30
N SER A 133 -10.39 11.58 24.14
CA SER A 133 -10.33 10.62 23.04
C SER A 133 -8.93 10.54 22.43
N LEU A 134 -8.20 11.67 22.38
CA LEU A 134 -6.80 11.68 21.94
C LEU A 134 -5.92 10.85 22.86
N LYS A 135 -6.06 10.99 24.18
CA LYS A 135 -5.30 10.20 25.15
C LYS A 135 -5.51 8.70 24.96
N LYS A 136 -6.76 8.25 24.80
CA LYS A 136 -7.07 6.83 24.52
C LYS A 136 -6.42 6.30 23.24
N ILE A 137 -6.34 7.13 22.20
CA ILE A 137 -5.67 6.76 20.94
C ILE A 137 -4.16 6.69 21.13
N GLU A 138 -3.59 7.63 21.89
CA GLU A 138 -2.17 7.66 22.21
C GLU A 138 -1.76 6.46 23.07
N ASP A 139 -2.54 6.13 24.10
CA ASP A 139 -2.29 4.98 24.97
C ASP A 139 -2.41 3.64 24.22
N TYR A 140 -3.23 3.57 23.17
CA TYR A 140 -3.33 2.40 22.30
C TYR A 140 -2.12 2.24 21.35
N LEU A 141 -1.42 3.34 21.05
CA LEU A 141 -0.29 3.36 20.12
C LEU A 141 1.08 3.32 20.81
N LYS A 142 1.12 3.40 22.15
CA LYS A 142 2.31 3.15 22.97
C LYS A 142 2.54 1.65 23.12
#